data_AF-A0A1L5KWZ1-F1
#
_entry.id   AF-A0A1L5KWZ1-F1
#
_cell.length_a   1.000
_cell.length_b   1.000
_cell.length_c   1.000
_cell.angle_alpha   90.00
_cell.angle_beta   90.00
_cell.angle_gamma   90.00
#
_symmetry.space_group_name_H-M   'P 1'
#
loop_
_entity.id
_entity.type
_entity.pdbx_description
1 polymer ?
#
loop_
_entity_poly.entity_id
_entity_poly.type
_entity_poly.pdbx_seq_one_letter_code
_entity_poly.pdbx_strand_id
1 'polypeptide(L)'
;MSDYIIRGMAADKQVRFFAANTKELVEKARQIHNTSPIATAALGRLMTGTAMMGSMCKNDSDIVTVQIKGDGPMGGLVVTSDAKARVKGYVYNKDVMLPPNAQRKLDVGGAIGN
;
A
#
# COMPACT_ATOMS: atom_id res chain seq x y z
N MET A 1 3.63 -16.60 9.95
CA MET A 1 3.62 -15.43 10.87
C MET A 1 2.51 -14.52 10.38
N SER A 2 1.60 -14.11 11.26
CA SER A 2 0.50 -13.21 10.90
C SER A 2 1.01 -11.80 10.64
N ASP A 3 0.23 -11.02 9.88
CA ASP A 3 0.49 -9.59 9.70
C ASP A 3 0.37 -8.82 11.02
N TYR A 4 1.16 -7.75 11.17
CA TYR A 4 1.16 -6.91 12.36
C TYR A 4 1.73 -5.51 12.10
N ILE A 5 1.40 -4.56 12.99
CA ILE A 5 1.96 -3.22 13.02
C ILE A 5 2.59 -2.97 14.40
N ILE A 6 3.83 -2.49 14.41
CA ILE A 6 4.53 -2.02 15.61
C ILE A 6 4.52 -0.50 15.58
N ARG A 7 4.23 0.10 16.74
CA ARG A 7 4.36 1.55 17.00
C ARG A 7 5.33 1.73 18.16
N GLY A 8 6.23 2.71 18.03
CA GLY A 8 7.14 3.05 19.11
C GLY A 8 7.62 4.49 19.05
N MET A 9 8.47 4.84 20.01
CA MET A 9 9.14 6.14 20.08
C MET A 9 10.66 5.94 20.27
N ALA A 10 11.44 6.90 19.81
CA ALA A 10 12.90 6.95 19.92
C ALA A 10 13.37 8.38 20.21
N ALA A 11 14.67 8.55 20.45
CA ALA A 11 15.32 9.84 20.72
C ALA A 11 14.61 10.64 21.83
N ASP A 12 14.47 10.02 23.01
CA ASP A 12 13.78 10.60 24.17
C ASP A 12 12.38 11.16 23.83
N LYS A 13 11.58 10.32 23.16
CA LYS A 13 10.20 10.61 22.71
C LYS A 13 10.07 11.71 21.64
N GLN A 14 11.17 12.17 21.03
CA GLN A 14 11.12 13.16 19.95
C GLN A 14 10.79 12.56 18.58
N VAL A 15 11.01 11.25 18.40
CA VAL A 15 10.71 10.55 17.14
C VAL A 15 9.67 9.47 17.40
N ARG A 16 8.58 9.47 16.63
CA ARG A 16 7.58 8.38 16.61
C ARG A 16 7.72 7.58 15.32
N PHE A 17 7.71 6.25 15.43
CA PHE A 17 7.85 5.36 14.28
C PHE A 17 6.74 4.32 14.20
N PHE A 18 6.57 3.80 12.99
CA PHE A 18 5.70 2.69 12.65
C PHE A 18 6.45 1.72 11.77
N ALA A 19 6.23 0.43 12.00
CA ALA A 19 6.68 -0.63 11.12
C ALA A 19 5.53 -1.62 10.94
N ALA A 20 5.36 -2.13 9.72
CA ALA A 20 4.29 -3.05 9.41
C ALA A 20 4.81 -4.23 8.58
N ASN A 21 4.40 -5.43 8.94
CA ASN A 21 4.51 -6.61 8.10
C ASN A 21 3.10 -6.95 7.60
N THR A 22 2.89 -6.85 6.28
CA THR A 22 1.57 -6.95 5.64
C THR A 22 1.56 -7.97 4.50
N LYS A 23 2.31 -9.06 4.65
CA LYS A 23 2.47 -10.06 3.60
C LYS A 23 1.12 -10.72 3.24
N GLU A 24 0.37 -11.15 4.25
CA GLU A 24 -0.87 -11.89 4.06
C GLU A 24 -1.99 -10.98 3.51
N LEU A 25 -2.04 -9.72 3.95
CA LEU A 25 -2.94 -8.68 3.44
C LEU A 25 -2.72 -8.46 1.94
N VAL A 26 -1.46 -8.26 1.53
CA VAL A 26 -1.12 -8.00 0.13
C VAL A 26 -1.32 -9.23 -0.74
N GLU A 27 -0.98 -10.42 -0.24
CA GLU A 27 -1.24 -11.67 -0.97
C GLU A 27 -2.74 -11.92 -1.12
N LYS A 28 -3.55 -11.63 -0.09
CA LYS A 28 -5.00 -11.73 -0.19
C LYS A 28 -5.56 -10.77 -1.26
N ALA A 29 -5.08 -9.54 -1.30
CA ALA A 29 -5.47 -8.58 -2.34
C ALA A 29 -5.05 -9.06 -3.74
N ARG A 30 -3.83 -9.60 -3.89
CA ARG A 30 -3.35 -10.19 -5.15
C ARG A 30 -4.26 -11.32 -5.62
N GLN A 31 -4.66 -12.23 -4.72
CA GLN A 31 -5.55 -13.35 -5.05
C GLN A 31 -6.95 -12.88 -5.46
N ILE A 32 -7.53 -11.91 -4.73
CA ILE A 32 -8.87 -11.38 -5.03
C ILE A 32 -8.88 -10.67 -6.39
N HIS A 33 -7.88 -9.84 -6.66
CA HIS A 33 -7.86 -9.00 -7.86
C HIS A 33 -7.12 -9.63 -9.04
N ASN A 34 -6.39 -10.73 -8.82
CA ASN A 34 -5.50 -11.36 -9.80
C ASN A 34 -4.56 -10.35 -10.48
N THR A 35 -3.84 -9.57 -9.67
CA THR A 35 -2.95 -8.50 -10.14
C THR A 35 -1.65 -9.04 -10.73
N SER A 36 -1.12 -8.36 -11.74
CA SER A 36 0.24 -8.56 -12.24
C SER A 36 1.29 -8.29 -11.14
N PRO A 37 2.56 -8.72 -11.30
CA PRO A 37 3.61 -8.46 -10.31
C PRO A 37 3.80 -6.96 -10.01
N ILE A 38 3.76 -6.10 -11.04
CA ILE A 38 3.94 -4.64 -10.88
C ILE A 38 2.72 -4.04 -10.17
N ALA A 39 1.51 -4.43 -10.55
CA ALA A 39 0.27 -4.01 -9.89
C ALA A 39 0.23 -4.44 -8.42
N THR A 40 0.68 -5.67 -8.12
CA THR A 40 0.78 -6.18 -6.75
C THR A 40 1.75 -5.36 -5.92
N ALA A 41 2.91 -5.02 -6.48
CA ALA A 41 3.89 -4.19 -5.77
C ALA A 41 3.38 -2.77 -5.52
N ALA A 42 2.69 -2.16 -6.48
CA ALA A 42 2.09 -0.83 -6.33
C ALA A 42 0.98 -0.83 -5.27
N LEU A 43 0.02 -1.75 -5.40
CA LEU A 43 -1.08 -1.92 -4.45
C LEU A 43 -0.57 -2.22 -3.06
N GLY A 44 0.40 -3.14 -2.94
CA GLY A 44 0.98 -3.54 -1.66
C GLY A 44 1.63 -2.37 -0.93
N ARG A 45 2.44 -1.56 -1.62
CA ARG A 45 3.05 -0.34 -1.04
C ARG A 45 1.99 0.62 -0.48
N LEU A 46 0.92 0.86 -1.24
CA LEU A 46 -0.14 1.76 -0.80
C LEU A 46 -0.99 1.15 0.32
N MET A 47 -1.26 -0.15 0.30
CA MET A 47 -1.96 -0.87 1.36
C MET A 47 -1.19 -0.82 2.69
N THR A 48 0.12 -1.10 2.67
CA THR A 48 0.97 -1.02 3.87
C THR A 48 1.01 0.41 4.41
N GLY A 49 1.21 1.41 3.55
CA GLY A 49 1.22 2.82 3.95
C GLY A 49 -0.10 3.26 4.56
N THR A 50 -1.21 2.89 3.92
CA THR A 50 -2.56 3.28 4.37
C THR A 50 -2.96 2.54 5.65
N ALA A 51 -2.53 1.28 5.85
CA ALA A 51 -2.71 0.57 7.11
C ALA A 51 -2.04 1.30 8.29
N MET A 52 -0.80 1.75 8.07
CA MET A 52 -0.07 2.54 9.07
C MET A 52 -0.80 3.86 9.34
N MET A 53 -1.24 4.59 8.31
CA MET A 53 -2.00 5.84 8.46
C MET A 53 -3.31 5.64 9.21
N GLY A 54 -4.09 4.61 8.86
CA GLY A 54 -5.33 4.25 9.54
C GLY A 54 -5.11 3.99 11.03
N SER A 55 -4.04 3.27 11.39
CA SER A 55 -3.71 3.07 12.80
C SER A 55 -3.45 4.39 13.56
N MET A 56 -3.10 5.48 12.88
CA MET A 56 -2.83 6.79 13.50
C MET A 56 -4.10 7.60 13.82
N CYS A 57 -5.26 7.16 13.34
CA CYS A 57 -6.54 7.77 13.64
C CYS A 57 -6.82 7.79 15.15
N LYS A 58 -7.63 8.76 15.59
CA LYS A 58 -7.92 8.95 17.01
C LYS A 58 -9.25 8.32 17.41
N ASN A 59 -10.25 8.37 16.53
CA ASN A 59 -11.56 7.79 16.79
C ASN A 59 -11.72 6.48 16.02
N ASP A 60 -12.42 5.52 16.61
CA ASP A 60 -12.75 4.23 15.99
C ASP A 60 -13.57 4.38 14.69
N SER A 61 -14.27 5.49 14.52
CA SER A 61 -15.08 5.83 13.34
C SER A 61 -14.27 6.47 12.21
N ASP A 62 -13.01 6.86 12.44
CA ASP A 62 -12.21 7.53 11.45
C ASP A 62 -11.85 6.57 10.30
N ILE A 63 -11.87 7.10 9.08
CA ILE A 63 -11.51 6.39 7.85
C ILE A 63 -10.52 7.24 7.07
N VAL A 64 -9.43 6.63 6.61
CA VAL A 64 -8.44 7.24 5.72
C VAL A 64 -8.52 6.58 4.37
N THR A 65 -8.73 7.38 3.32
CA THR A 65 -8.63 6.92 1.93
C THR A 65 -7.47 7.64 1.26
N VAL A 66 -6.54 6.88 0.69
CA VAL A 66 -5.42 7.38 -0.09
C VAL A 66 -5.64 7.01 -1.54
N GLN A 67 -5.56 8.00 -2.41
CA GLN A 67 -5.69 7.84 -3.86
C GLN A 67 -4.44 8.36 -4.54
N ILE A 68 -3.87 7.55 -5.41
CA ILE A 68 -2.82 7.95 -6.35
C ILE A 68 -3.45 7.92 -7.74
N LYS A 69 -3.35 9.03 -8.45
CA LYS A 69 -3.69 9.13 -9.87
C LYS A 69 -2.40 9.42 -10.63
N GLY A 70 -2.22 8.76 -11.76
CA GLY A 70 -1.09 8.99 -12.62
C GLY A 70 -1.48 8.79 -14.08
N ASP A 71 -0.63 9.25 -14.98
CA ASP A 71 -0.80 9.21 -16.42
C ASP A 71 -0.20 7.94 -17.07
N GLY A 72 0.42 7.07 -16.27
CA GLY A 72 0.97 5.79 -16.70
C GLY A 72 -0.10 4.73 -16.96
N PRO A 73 0.29 3.57 -17.49
CA PRO A 73 -0.62 2.51 -17.90
C PRO A 73 -1.46 1.90 -16.76
N MET A 74 -1.06 2.11 -15.49
CA MET A 74 -1.85 1.71 -14.33
C MET A 74 -3.02 2.65 -14.04
N GLY A 75 -2.96 3.91 -14.49
CA GLY A 75 -3.94 4.99 -14.28
C GLY A 75 -4.07 5.48 -12.83
N GLY A 76 -3.78 4.62 -11.86
CA GLY A 76 -3.86 4.94 -10.44
C GLY A 76 -4.34 3.77 -9.60
N LEU A 77 -4.52 4.05 -8.32
CA LEU A 77 -4.97 3.12 -7.32
C LEU A 77 -5.57 3.85 -6.13
N VAL A 78 -6.47 3.18 -5.43
CA VAL A 78 -7.13 3.70 -4.24
C VAL A 78 -7.14 2.65 -3.15
N VAL A 79 -6.82 3.08 -1.94
CA VAL A 79 -6.79 2.24 -0.75
C VAL A 79 -7.47 2.99 0.39
N THR A 80 -8.27 2.27 1.16
CA THR A 80 -8.94 2.78 2.35
C THR A 80 -8.57 1.91 3.55
N SER A 81 -8.28 2.54 4.68
CA SER A 81 -8.12 1.91 5.99
C SER A 81 -9.03 2.59 7.01
N ASP A 82 -9.57 1.81 7.93
CA ASP A 82 -10.15 2.36 9.16
C ASP A 82 -9.10 2.48 10.28
N ALA A 83 -9.53 2.98 11.44
CA ALA A 83 -8.72 3.15 12.64
C ALA A 83 -8.12 1.84 13.19
N LYS A 84 -8.68 0.68 12.82
CA LYS A 84 -8.25 -0.66 13.25
C LYS A 84 -7.31 -1.32 12.23
N ALA A 85 -6.80 -0.54 11.27
CA ALA A 85 -5.94 -1.02 10.19
C ALA A 85 -6.57 -2.14 9.35
N ARG A 86 -7.90 -2.17 9.23
CA ARG A 86 -8.60 -3.05 8.28
C ARG A 86 -8.61 -2.35 6.92
N VAL A 87 -7.95 -2.94 5.94
CA VAL A 87 -7.64 -2.28 4.67
C VAL A 87 -8.33 -2.97 3.49
N LYS A 88 -8.82 -2.16 2.56
CA LYS A 88 -9.25 -2.58 1.22
C LYS A 88 -8.73 -1.60 0.17
N GLY A 89 -8.53 -2.06 -1.06
CA GLY A 89 -8.11 -1.19 -2.15
C GLY A 89 -7.98 -1.94 -3.45
N TYR A 90 -7.85 -1.18 -4.55
CA TYR A 90 -7.69 -1.74 -5.89
C TYR A 90 -6.84 -0.80 -6.76
N VAL A 91 -6.27 -1.37 -7.82
CA VAL A 91 -5.60 -0.64 -8.91
C VAL A 91 -6.55 -0.49 -10.09
N TYR A 92 -6.44 0.59 -10.86
CA TYR A 92 -7.38 0.82 -11.98
C TYR A 92 -7.12 -0.14 -13.13
N ASN A 93 -5.84 -0.37 -13.47
CA ASN A 93 -5.44 -1.42 -14.40
C ASN A 93 -4.55 -2.45 -13.68
N LYS A 94 -5.08 -3.67 -13.53
CA LYS A 94 -4.44 -4.77 -12.80
C LYS A 94 -3.45 -5.58 -13.61
N ASP A 95 -3.48 -5.47 -14.94
CA ASP A 95 -2.73 -6.33 -15.85
C ASP A 95 -1.47 -5.66 -16.42
N VAL A 96 -1.06 -4.52 -15.84
CA VAL A 96 0.11 -3.76 -16.30
C VAL A 96 1.37 -4.60 -16.21
N MET A 97 2.05 -4.75 -17.35
CA MET A 97 3.32 -5.43 -17.49
C MET A 97 4.30 -4.49 -18.19
N LEU A 98 5.42 -4.22 -17.54
CA LEU A 98 6.51 -3.40 -18.05
C LEU A 98 7.83 -4.17 -17.88
N PRO A 99 8.85 -3.90 -18.71
CA PRO A 99 10.18 -4.41 -18.45
C PRO A 99 10.71 -3.91 -17.09
N PRO A 100 11.69 -4.61 -16.49
CA PRO A 100 12.34 -4.12 -15.28
C PRO A 100 12.96 -2.72 -15.49
N ASN A 101 12.97 -1.91 -14.43
CA ASN A 101 13.58 -0.59 -14.47
C ASN A 101 15.12 -0.65 -14.58
N ALA A 102 15.78 0.51 -14.64
CA ALA A 102 17.24 0.59 -14.73
C ALA A 102 18.01 -0.12 -13.59
N GLN A 103 17.37 -0.32 -12.43
CA GLN A 103 17.91 -1.08 -11.30
C GLN A 103 17.54 -2.56 -11.33
N ARG A 104 16.94 -3.05 -12.43
CA ARG A 104 16.42 -4.41 -12.62
C ARG A 104 15.32 -4.80 -11.61
N LYS A 105 14.56 -3.82 -11.13
CA LYS A 105 13.39 -4.04 -10.23
C LYS A 105 12.08 -3.81 -10.99
N LEU A 106 10.96 -4.19 -10.36
CA LEU A 106 9.62 -3.89 -10.88
C LEU A 106 9.44 -2.39 -11.07
N ASP A 107 9.10 -1.98 -12.29
CA ASP A 107 8.93 -0.57 -12.65
C ASP A 107 7.56 -0.02 -12.23
N VAL A 108 7.38 0.15 -10.92
CA VAL A 108 6.17 0.75 -10.36
C VAL A 108 6.05 2.23 -10.73
N GLY A 109 7.18 2.93 -10.86
CA GLY A 109 7.19 4.35 -11.24
C GLY A 109 6.63 4.52 -12.66
N GLY A 110 7.23 3.84 -13.64
CA GLY A 110 6.75 3.86 -15.01
C GLY A 110 5.32 3.35 -15.18
N ALA A 111 4.86 2.46 -14.29
CA ALA A 111 3.47 1.99 -14.32
C ALA A 111 2.46 3.03 -13.82
N ILE A 112 2.80 3.81 -12.79
CA ILE A 112 1.94 4.87 -12.27
C ILE A 112 1.94 6.08 -13.19
N GLY A 113 3.11 6.49 -13.66
CA GLY A 113 3.27 7.74 -14.42
C GLY A 113 4.40 8.62 -13.86
N ASN A 114 4.49 9.83 -14.39
CA ASN A 114 5.47 10.84 -13.96
C ASN A 114 4.87 11.87 -12.99
#